data_AF-A0A1I6JLA4-F1
#
_entry.id   AF-A0A1I6JLA4-F1
#
_cell.length_a   1.000
_cell.length_b   1.000
_cell.length_c   1.000
_cell.angle_alpha   90.00
_cell.angle_beta   90.00
_cell.angle_gamma   90.00
#
_symmetry.space_group_name_H-M   'P 1'
#
loop_
_entity.id
_entity.type
_entity.pdbx_description
1 polymer ?
#
loop_
_entity_poly.entity_id
_entity_poly.type
_entity_poly.pdbx_seq_one_letter_code
_entity_poly.pdbx_strand_id
1 'polypeptide(L)'
;MSRDVRPLANVMAHDIWAVEFSHDRHLAKTAHFIATMAEARVASRAPAFVGHEALVCAGEAIQLQLAARAKLVELHERLQDVAGQVGVPEYAGSGGQKPEPGTPEPRSPRELEAA
;
A
#
# COMPACT_ATOMS: atom_id res chain seq x y z
N MET A 1 -24.77 11.26 -23.25
CA MET A 1 -24.59 12.00 -21.98
C MET A 1 -23.41 11.35 -21.26
N SER A 2 -22.30 12.07 -21.05
CA SER A 2 -21.19 11.55 -20.25
C SER A 2 -21.61 11.56 -18.78
N ARG A 3 -21.46 10.43 -18.09
CA ARG A 3 -21.73 10.30 -16.65
C ARG A 3 -20.67 11.11 -15.89
N ASP A 4 -21.06 11.78 -14.81
CA ASP A 4 -20.11 12.43 -13.91
C ASP A 4 -19.28 11.36 -13.17
N VAL A 5 -17.99 11.30 -13.47
CA VAL A 5 -17.05 10.30 -12.92
C VAL A 5 -16.22 10.82 -11.75
N ARG A 6 -16.38 12.09 -11.37
CA ARG A 6 -15.56 12.72 -10.31
C ARG A 6 -15.72 12.06 -8.94
N PRO A 7 -16.94 11.65 -8.50
CA PRO A 7 -17.09 10.94 -7.24
C PRO A 7 -16.33 9.61 -7.22
N LEU A 8 -16.38 8.84 -8.32
CA LEU A 8 -15.67 7.57 -8.46
C LEU A 8 -14.14 7.76 -8.38
N ALA A 9 -13.62 8.79 -9.05
CA ALA A 9 -12.19 9.10 -9.03
C ALA A 9 -11.67 9.41 -7.61
N ASN A 10 -12.46 10.13 -6.79
CA ASN A 10 -12.11 10.42 -5.40
C ASN A 10 -12.06 9.16 -4.51
N VAL A 11 -12.97 8.20 -4.74
CA VAL A 11 -12.96 6.94 -4.00
C VAL A 11 -11.72 6.12 -4.31
N MET A 12 -11.42 5.98 -5.60
CA MET A 12 -10.22 5.27 -6.05
C MET A 12 -8.94 5.88 -5.51
N ALA A 13 -8.88 7.22 -5.37
CA ALA A 13 -7.75 7.93 -4.79
C ALA A 13 -7.54 7.62 -3.30
N HIS A 14 -8.63 7.53 -2.53
CA HIS A 14 -8.53 7.14 -1.13
C HIS A 14 -8.17 5.65 -0.97
N ASP A 15 -8.78 4.79 -1.78
CA ASP A 15 -8.55 3.35 -1.73
C ASP A 15 -7.10 2.99 -2.03
N ILE A 16 -6.48 3.62 -3.03
CA ILE A 16 -5.07 3.35 -3.32
C ILE A 16 -4.16 3.77 -2.18
N TRP A 17 -4.43 4.91 -1.53
CA TRP A 17 -3.67 5.34 -0.36
C TRP A 17 -3.82 4.36 0.80
N ALA A 18 -5.03 3.86 1.06
CA ALA A 18 -5.29 2.86 2.09
C ALA A 18 -4.55 1.53 1.79
N VAL A 19 -4.50 1.12 0.53
CA VAL A 19 -3.75 -0.06 0.07
C VAL A 19 -2.25 0.13 0.29
N GLU A 20 -1.68 1.27 -0.13
CA GLU A 20 -0.26 1.58 0.08
C GLU A 20 0.11 1.60 1.57
N PHE A 21 -0.70 2.25 2.40
CA PHE A 21 -0.48 2.30 3.84
C PHE A 21 -0.55 0.91 4.50
N SER A 22 -1.54 0.10 4.11
CA SER A 22 -1.65 -1.28 4.58
C SER A 22 -0.43 -2.12 4.16
N HIS A 23 0.07 -1.91 2.94
CA HIS A 23 1.27 -2.56 2.44
C HIS A 23 2.49 -2.23 3.30
N ASP A 24 2.72 -0.95 3.59
CA ASP A 24 3.86 -0.50 4.40
C ASP A 24 3.80 -1.09 5.82
N ARG A 25 2.60 -1.23 6.40
CA ARG A 25 2.41 -1.91 7.69
C ARG A 25 2.73 -3.40 7.62
N HIS A 26 2.37 -4.08 6.53
CA HIS A 26 2.74 -5.48 6.33
C HIS A 26 4.24 -5.66 6.17
N LEU A 27 4.89 -4.81 5.38
CA LEU A 27 6.35 -4.79 5.21
C LEU A 27 7.07 -4.68 6.57
N ALA A 28 6.64 -3.72 7.40
CA ALA A 28 7.21 -3.52 8.73
C ALA A 28 7.06 -4.75 9.64
N LYS A 29 5.89 -5.39 9.63
CA LYS A 29 5.65 -6.62 10.40
C LYS A 29 6.50 -7.79 9.93
N THR A 30 6.66 -7.97 8.62
CA THR A 30 7.52 -9.01 8.04
C THR A 30 8.98 -8.80 8.46
N ALA A 31 9.48 -7.56 8.36
CA ALA A 31 10.84 -7.21 8.78
C ALA A 31 11.06 -7.45 10.27
N HIS A 32 10.10 -7.07 11.11
CA HIS A 32 10.17 -7.35 12.54
C HIS A 32 10.21 -8.85 12.85
N PHE A 33 9.41 -9.66 12.16
CA PHE A 33 9.42 -11.12 12.32
C PHE A 33 10.79 -11.73 11.98
N ILE A 34 11.43 -11.27 10.90
CA ILE A 34 12.78 -11.71 10.50
C ILE A 34 13.81 -11.35 11.58
N ALA A 35 13.75 -10.13 12.11
CA ALA A 35 14.63 -9.70 13.20
C ALA A 35 14.46 -10.61 14.43
N THR A 36 13.21 -10.89 14.84
CA THR A 36 12.90 -11.80 15.94
C THR A 36 13.47 -13.21 15.73
N MET A 37 13.38 -13.76 14.51
CA MET A 37 13.98 -15.07 14.20
C MET A 37 15.51 -15.05 14.34
N ALA A 38 16.17 -14.00 13.83
CA ALA A 38 17.61 -13.86 13.92
C ALA A 38 18.08 -13.70 15.38
N GLU A 39 17.38 -12.88 16.16
CA GLU A 39 17.64 -12.67 17.59
C GLU A 39 17.45 -13.95 18.40
N ALA A 40 16.36 -14.70 18.16
CA ALA A 40 16.10 -15.97 18.82
C ALA A 40 17.21 -17.00 18.52
N ARG A 41 17.76 -17.00 17.31
CA ARG A 41 18.88 -17.87 16.93
C ARG A 41 20.16 -17.51 17.71
N VAL A 42 20.46 -16.22 17.84
CA VAL A 42 21.61 -15.74 18.63
C VAL A 42 21.44 -16.07 20.11
N ALA A 43 20.26 -15.79 20.67
CA ALA A 43 19.96 -16.03 22.08
C ALA A 43 20.04 -17.51 22.47
N SER A 44 19.63 -18.40 21.57
CA SER A 44 19.69 -19.86 21.77
C SER A 44 21.07 -20.48 21.50
N ARG A 45 22.04 -19.70 21.01
CA ARG A 45 23.33 -20.22 20.49
C ARG A 45 23.14 -21.36 19.49
N ALA A 46 22.04 -21.31 18.73
CA ALA A 46 21.74 -22.34 17.76
C ALA A 46 22.80 -22.33 16.63
N PRO A 47 23.17 -23.50 16.09
CA PRO A 47 24.01 -23.59 14.91
C PRO A 47 23.44 -22.75 13.75
N ALA A 48 24.32 -22.20 12.91
CA ALA A 48 23.96 -21.25 11.86
C ALA A 48 22.89 -21.78 10.88
N PHE A 49 22.85 -23.09 10.64
CA PHE A 49 21.88 -23.73 9.73
C PHE A 49 20.45 -23.80 10.32
N VAL A 50 20.29 -23.73 11.64
CA VAL A 50 18.98 -23.83 12.28
C VAL A 50 18.16 -22.58 11.94
N GLY A 51 17.02 -22.79 11.28
CA GLY A 51 16.13 -21.72 10.84
C GLY A 51 16.66 -20.89 9.66
N HIS A 52 17.76 -21.29 9.02
CA HIS A 52 18.34 -20.55 7.89
C HIS A 52 17.38 -20.49 6.69
N GLU A 53 16.80 -21.62 6.30
CA GLU A 53 15.84 -21.67 5.18
C GLU A 53 14.60 -20.80 5.45
N ALA A 54 14.14 -20.76 6.70
CA ALA A 54 13.04 -19.87 7.10
C ALA A 54 13.41 -18.38 6.99
N LEU A 55 14.63 -18.01 7.38
CA LEU A 55 15.16 -16.65 7.20
C LEU A 55 15.29 -16.28 5.71
N VAL A 56 15.74 -17.19 4.87
CA VAL A 56 15.83 -17.00 3.41
C VAL A 56 14.44 -16.79 2.82
N CYS A 57 13.50 -17.69 3.09
CA CYS A 57 12.11 -17.61 2.63
C CYS A 57 11.43 -16.31 3.07
N ALA A 58 11.63 -15.88 4.33
CA ALA A 58 11.09 -14.61 4.80
C ALA A 58 11.75 -13.39 4.11
N GLY A 59 13.05 -13.46 3.82
CA GLY A 59 13.75 -12.45 3.02
C GLY A 59 13.20 -12.33 1.60
N GLU A 60 12.90 -13.45 0.95
CA GLU A 60 12.23 -13.49 -0.36
C GLU A 60 10.84 -12.86 -0.30
N ALA A 61 10.08 -13.11 0.77
CA ALA A 61 8.78 -12.48 0.99
C ALA A 61 8.87 -10.95 1.08
N ILE A 62 9.92 -10.40 1.71
CA ILE A 62 10.18 -8.95 1.69
C ILE A 62 10.45 -8.45 0.28
N GLN A 63 11.25 -9.16 -0.52
CA GLN A 63 11.53 -8.74 -1.90
C GLN A 63 10.26 -8.68 -2.74
N LEU A 64 9.37 -9.66 -2.59
CA LEU A 64 8.06 -9.68 -3.26
C LEU A 64 7.16 -8.51 -2.80
N GLN A 65 7.16 -8.19 -1.51
CA GLN A 65 6.43 -7.03 -0.98
C GLN A 65 6.98 -5.72 -1.57
N LEU A 66 8.31 -5.52 -1.59
CA LEU A 66 8.93 -4.34 -2.18
C LEU A 66 8.61 -4.20 -3.68
N ALA A 67 8.63 -5.30 -4.43
CA ALA A 67 8.24 -5.30 -5.83
C ALA A 67 6.77 -4.93 -6.03
N ALA A 68 5.87 -5.47 -5.20
CA ALA A 68 4.45 -5.11 -5.22
C ALA A 68 4.22 -3.64 -4.84
N ARG A 69 4.97 -3.11 -3.86
CA ARG A 69 4.91 -1.69 -3.47
C ARG A 69 5.32 -0.77 -4.62
N ALA A 70 6.38 -1.11 -5.35
CA ALA A 70 6.79 -0.36 -6.55
C ALA A 70 5.67 -0.33 -7.61
N LYS A 71 4.95 -1.44 -7.80
CA LYS A 71 3.80 -1.49 -8.72
C LYS A 71 2.60 -0.66 -8.23
N LEU A 72 2.40 -0.55 -6.92
CA LEU A 72 1.38 0.35 -6.37
C LEU A 72 1.74 1.83 -6.59
N VAL A 73 3.02 2.21 -6.46
CA VAL A 73 3.47 3.58 -6.80
C VAL A 73 3.23 3.87 -8.27
N GLU A 74 3.65 2.97 -9.17
CA GLU A 74 3.41 3.12 -10.62
C GLU A 74 1.91 3.23 -10.93
N LEU A 75 1.06 2.48 -10.23
CA LEU A 75 -0.39 2.56 -10.37
C LEU A 75 -0.92 3.92 -9.89
N HIS A 76 -0.43 4.42 -8.75
CA HIS A 76 -0.80 5.73 -8.23
C HIS A 76 -0.47 6.82 -9.25
N GLU A 77 0.77 6.88 -9.75
CA GLU A 77 1.18 7.85 -10.77
C GLU A 77 0.25 7.82 -11.99
N ARG A 78 -0.06 6.64 -12.52
CA ARG A 78 -0.98 6.49 -13.66
C ARG A 78 -2.40 6.95 -13.34
N LEU A 79 -2.88 6.74 -12.12
CA LEU A 79 -4.19 7.25 -11.70
C LEU A 79 -4.20 8.78 -11.59
N GLN A 80 -3.08 9.41 -11.21
CA GLN A 80 -2.97 10.88 -11.23
C GLN A 80 -3.05 11.43 -12.65
N ASP A 81 -2.36 10.79 -13.61
CA ASP A 81 -2.42 11.18 -15.03
C ASP A 81 -3.86 11.12 -15.56
N VAL A 82 -4.60 10.06 -15.23
CA VAL A 82 -6.01 9.91 -15.61
C VAL A 82 -6.90 10.96 -14.94
N ALA A 83 -6.67 11.27 -13.66
CA ALA A 83 -7.41 12.29 -12.94
C ALA A 83 -7.26 13.69 -13.57
N GLY A 84 -6.04 14.02 -14.01
CA GLY A 84 -5.76 15.24 -14.77
C GLY A 84 -6.55 15.32 -16.08
N GLN A 85 -6.79 14.19 -16.75
CA GLN A 85 -7.57 14.12 -18.00
C GLN A 85 -9.08 14.32 -17.78
N VAL A 86 -9.62 13.93 -16.62
CA VAL A 86 -11.06 14.04 -16.31
C VAL A 86 -11.44 15.29 -15.52
N GLY A 87 -10.49 16.22 -15.31
CA GLY A 87 -10.75 17.49 -14.63
C GLY A 87 -11.07 17.34 -13.14
N VAL A 88 -10.56 16.29 -12.50
CA VAL A 88 -10.60 16.13 -11.04
C VAL A 88 -9.28 16.72 -10.50
N PRO A 89 -9.31 17.92 -9.88
CA PRO A 89 -8.09 18.54 -9.41
C PRO A 89 -7.58 17.77 -8.19
N GLU A 90 -6.29 17.43 -8.27
CA GLU A 90 -5.44 16.95 -7.17
C GLU A 90 -5.81 15.56 -6.63
N TYR A 91 -5.23 14.54 -7.26
CA TYR A 91 -4.81 13.36 -6.51
C TYR A 91 -3.80 13.82 -5.43
N ALA A 92 -4.11 13.55 -4.17
CA ALA A 92 -3.18 13.77 -3.06
C ALA A 92 -1.95 12.83 -3.21
N GLY A 93 -0.95 13.27 -3.96
CA GLY A 93 0.30 12.51 -4.09
C GLY A 93 1.45 13.17 -4.85
N SER A 94 1.22 14.22 -5.66
CA SER A 94 2.32 14.95 -6.33
C SER A 94 2.82 16.20 -5.58
N GLY A 95 2.35 16.41 -4.34
CA GLY A 95 2.65 17.60 -3.53
C GLY A 95 1.46 18.11 -2.70
N GLY A 96 0.27 17.52 -2.88
CA GLY A 96 -0.93 17.82 -2.10
C GLY A 96 -0.89 17.20 -0.69
N GLN A 97 -1.47 17.92 0.26
CA GLN A 97 -1.52 17.55 1.67
C GLN A 97 -2.25 16.21 1.85
N LYS A 98 -1.59 15.27 2.53
CA LYS A 98 -2.18 13.98 2.95
C LYS A 98 -3.52 14.24 3.65
N PRO A 99 -4.58 13.42 3.41
CA PRO A 99 -5.83 13.56 4.13
C PRO A 99 -5.60 13.57 5.65
N GLU A 100 -6.17 14.58 6.33
CA GLU A 100 -6.10 14.71 7.78
C GLU A 100 -6.68 13.45 8.44
N PRO A 101 -6.07 12.91 9.51
CA PRO A 101 -6.64 11.79 10.25
C PRO A 101 -8.07 12.12 10.72
N GLY A 102 -9.04 11.29 10.35
CA GLY A 102 -10.47 11.50 10.68
C GLY A 102 -11.32 12.06 9.54
N THR A 103 -10.72 12.30 8.36
CA THR A 103 -11.51 12.52 7.13
C THR A 103 -12.40 11.29 6.89
N PRO A 104 -13.72 11.45 6.68
CA PRO A 104 -14.61 10.33 6.40
C PRO A 104 -14.13 9.56 5.18
N GLU A 105 -14.13 8.22 5.24
CA GLU A 105 -13.85 7.41 4.05
C GLU A 105 -14.85 7.79 2.94
N PRO A 106 -14.38 8.07 1.72
CA PRO A 106 -15.29 8.35 0.62
C PRO A 106 -16.17 7.12 0.35
N ARG A 107 -17.45 7.38 0.08
CA ARG A 107 -18.45 6.33 -0.19
C ARG A 107 -17.99 5.44 -1.33
N SER A 108 -18.07 4.13 -1.15
CA SER A 108 -17.67 3.14 -2.16
C SER A 108 -18.36 3.38 -3.53
N PRO A 109 -17.76 2.91 -4.64
CA PRO A 109 -18.35 3.08 -5.98
C PRO A 109 -19.79 2.57 -6.08
N ARG A 110 -20.11 1.49 -5.36
CA ARG A 110 -21.46 0.90 -5.30
C ARG A 110 -22.49 1.82 -4.65
N GLU A 111 -22.08 2.62 -3.68
CA GLU A 111 -22.95 3.58 -2.99
C GLU A 111 -23.19 4.83 -3.84
N LEU A 112 -22.28 5.16 -4.76
CA LEU A 112 -22.43 6.25 -5.71
C LEU A 112 -23.31 5.87 -6.91
N GLU A 113 -23.35 4.60 -7.29
CA GLU A 113 -24.22 4.11 -8.36
C GLU A 113 -25.69 3.94 -7.94
N ALA A 114 -25.95 3.88 -6.63
CA ALA A 114 -27.28 3.70 -6.05
C ALA A 114 -28.00 5.02 -5.68
N ALA A 115 -27.33 6.17 -5.86
CA ALA A 115 -27.82 7.52 -5.57
C ALA A 115 -28.22 8.27 -6.86
#